data_AF-A0A535DX19-F1
#
_entry.id   AF-A0A535DX19-F1
#
_cell.length_a   1.000
_cell.length_b   1.000
_cell.length_c   1.000
_cell.angle_alpha   90.00
_cell.angle_beta   90.00
_cell.angle_gamma   90.00
#
_symmetry.space_group_name_H-M   'P 1'
#
loop_
_entity.id
_entity.type
_entity.pdbx_description
1 polymer ?
#
loop_
_entity_poly.entity_id
_entity_poly.type
_entity_poly.pdbx_seq_one_letter_code
_entity_poly.pdbx_strand_id
1 'polypeptide(L)' 'MRGGALAKRAEQLRQEIRRHEHSYFVLDQPEISDAEFDALILDLRRIEEERPDLITADSPTQRVGGVASEQFAKVRHRSP' A
#
# COMPACT_ATOMS: atom_id res chain seq x y z
N MET A 1 5.58 -24.61 -5.99
CA MET A 1 5.81 -23.75 -4.81
C MET A 1 5.45 -22.28 -5.06
N ARG A 2 4.20 -21.96 -5.48
CA ARG A 2 3.81 -20.55 -5.73
C ARG A 2 3.49 -19.77 -4.45
N GLY A 3 3.12 -20.48 -3.37
CA GLY A 3 2.68 -19.84 -2.14
C GLY A 3 3.76 -19.10 -1.34
N GLY A 4 5.03 -19.52 -1.43
CA GLY A 4 6.13 -18.88 -0.71
C GLY A 4 6.62 -17.57 -1.36
N ALA A 5 6.47 -17.43 -2.68
CA ALA A 5 6.91 -16.23 -3.40
C ALA A 5 6.01 -15.01 -3.08
N LEU A 6 4.69 -15.23 -3.04
CA LEU A 6 3.72 -14.19 -2.68
C LEU A 6 3.87 -13.76 -1.22
N ALA A 7 4.07 -14.71 -0.29
CA ALA A 7 4.30 -14.39 1.12
C ALA A 7 5.55 -13.51 1.31
N LYS A 8 6.65 -13.84 0.61
CA LYS A 8 7.87 -13.04 0.63
C LYS A 8 7.65 -11.64 0.06
N ARG A 9 6.90 -11.52 -1.05
CA ARG A 9 6.59 -10.23 -1.67
C ARG A 9 5.69 -9.37 -0.77
N ALA A 10 4.67 -9.95 -0.15
CA ALA A 10 3.80 -9.25 0.79
C ALA A 10 4.62 -8.68 1.97
N GLU A 11 5.54 -9.48 2.53
CA GLU A 11 6.38 -9.02 3.62
C GLU A 11 7.33 -7.89 3.20
N GLN A 12 7.90 -7.96 2.00
CA GLN A 12 8.73 -6.88 1.44
C GLN A 12 7.93 -5.59 1.30
N LEU A 13 6.73 -5.65 0.71
CA LEU A 13 5.87 -4.49 0.54
C LEU A 13 5.50 -3.87 1.88
N ARG A 14 5.18 -4.68 2.91
CA ARG A 14 4.90 -4.18 4.26
C ARG A 14 6.09 -3.43 4.86
N GLN A 15 7.30 -3.92 4.66
CA GLN A 15 8.51 -3.25 5.16
C GLN A 15 8.75 -1.93 4.42
N GLU A 16 8.58 -1.93 3.10
CA GLU A 16 8.74 -0.75 2.25
C GLU A 16 7.72 0.34 2.60
N ILE A 17 6.43 -0.03 2.70
CA ILE A 17 5.36 0.87 3.14
C ILE A 17 5.68 1.47 4.51
N ARG A 18 6.04 0.63 5.50
CA ARG A 18 6.38 1.12 6.85
C ARG A 18 7.57 2.07 6.85
N ARG A 19 8.57 1.83 6.00
CA ARG A 19 9.72 2.73 5.82
C ARG A 19 9.25 4.08 5.27
N HIS A 20 8.42 4.08 4.24
CA HIS A 20 7.89 5.32 3.66
C HIS A 20 6.96 6.07 4.61
N GLU A 21 6.10 5.38 5.37
CA GLU A 21 5.29 5.97 6.45
C GLU A 21 6.18 6.66 7.48
N HIS A 22 7.27 6.01 7.92
CA HIS A 22 8.20 6.61 8.86
C HIS A 22 8.90 7.84 8.26
N SER A 23 9.39 7.76 7.02
CA SER A 23 10.02 8.89 6.35
C SER A 23 9.05 10.07 6.18
N TYR A 24 7.78 9.82 5.89
CA TYR A 24 6.74 10.84 5.77
C TYR A 24 6.35 11.45 7.13
N PHE A 25 5.96 10.64 8.10
CA PHE A 25 5.37 11.13 9.36
C PHE A 25 6.40 11.48 10.45
N VAL A 26 7.56 10.84 10.45
CA VAL A 26 8.57 11.02 11.51
C VAL A 26 9.72 11.91 11.05
N LEU A 27 10.20 11.71 9.82
CA LEU A 27 11.37 12.42 9.32
C LEU A 27 11.04 13.68 8.52
N ASP A 28 9.76 13.89 8.16
CA ASP A 28 9.28 14.94 7.25
C ASP A 28 10.09 14.97 5.93
N GLN A 29 10.46 13.78 5.46
CA GLN A 29 11.33 13.56 4.30
C GLN A 29 10.72 12.47 3.41
N PRO A 30 9.62 12.76 2.68
CA PRO A 30 9.00 11.80 1.79
C PRO A 30 10.00 11.36 0.70
N GLU A 31 10.28 10.05 0.63
CA GLU A 31 11.18 9.48 -0.38
C GLU A 31 10.47 9.20 -1.71
N ILE A 32 9.15 9.04 -1.66
CA ILE A 32 8.29 8.72 -2.79
C ILE A 32 7.06 9.62 -2.78
N SER A 33 6.45 9.79 -3.94
CA SER A 33 5.19 10.51 -4.09
C SER A 33 4.01 9.71 -3.53
N ASP A 34 2.91 10.40 -3.21
CA ASP A 34 1.66 9.77 -2.76
C ASP A 34 1.17 8.70 -3.75
N ALA A 35 1.31 8.94 -5.07
CA ALA A 35 0.91 7.99 -6.10
C ALA A 35 1.76 6.70 -6.11
N GLU A 36 3.05 6.80 -5.80
CA GLU A 36 3.93 5.65 -5.65
C GLU A 36 3.61 4.88 -4.38
N PHE A 37 3.33 5.57 -3.28
CA PHE A 37 2.90 4.95 -2.02
C PHE A 37 1.58 4.20 -2.20
N ASP A 38 0.60 4.81 -2.87
CA ASP A 38 -0.68 4.20 -3.21
C ASP A 38 -0.47 2.93 -4.06
N ALA A 39 0.46 2.96 -5.03
CA ALA A 39 0.79 1.78 -5.83
C ALA A 39 1.33 0.62 -4.97
N LEU A 40 2.20 0.90 -3.98
CA LEU A 40 2.69 -0.13 -3.06
C LEU A 40 1.56 -0.75 -2.23
N ILE A 41 0.63 0.08 -1.75
CA ILE A 41 -0.55 -0.38 -1.00
C ILE A 41 -1.45 -1.26 -1.88
N LEU A 42 -1.71 -0.84 -3.13
CA LEU A 42 -2.52 -1.60 -4.08
C LEU A 42 -1.89 -2.96 -4.42
N ASP A 43 -0.57 -3.00 -4.63
CA ASP A 43 0.15 -4.24 -4.86
C ASP A 43 0.04 -5.20 -3.66
N LEU A 44 0.18 -4.68 -2.44
CA LEU A 44 0.02 -5.49 -1.23
C LEU A 44 -1.41 -6.02 -1.09
N ARG A 45 -2.42 -5.18 -1.35
CA ARG A 45 -3.82 -5.59 -1.35
C ARG A 45 -4.09 -6.70 -2.35
N ARG A 46 -3.59 -6.59 -3.58
CA ARG A 46 -3.77 -7.63 -4.60
C ARG A 46 -3.22 -8.98 -4.15
N ILE A 47 -2.05 -8.98 -3.51
CA ILE A 47 -1.46 -10.22 -2.98
C ILE A 47 -2.32 -10.78 -1.84
N GLU A 48 -2.81 -9.92 -0.94
CA GLU A 48 -3.69 -10.30 0.16
C GLU A 48 -5.08 -10.79 -0.30
N GLU A 49 -5.60 -10.26 -1.42
CA GLU A 49 -6.82 -10.75 -2.07
C GLU A 49 -6.61 -12.15 -2.67
N GLU A 50 -5.46 -12.39 -3.31
CA GLU A 50 -5.09 -13.71 -3.82
C GLU A 50 -4.77 -14.71 -2.68
N ARG A 51 -4.32 -14.21 -1.53
CA ARG A 51 -3.90 -14.98 -0.36
C ARG A 51 -4.43 -14.35 0.95
N PRO A 52 -5.72 -14.57 1.27
CA PRO A 52 -6.32 -14.04 2.48
C PRO A 52 -5.65 -14.54 3.76
N ASP A 53 -4.96 -15.70 3.69
CA ASP A 53 -4.17 -16.25 4.78
C ASP A 53 -2.93 -15.40 5.14
N LEU A 54 -2.52 -14.49 4.26
CA LEU A 54 -1.44 -13.55 4.52
C LEU A 54 -1.91 -12.29 5.24
N ILE A 55 -3.22 -11.98 5.27
CA ILE A 55 -3.73 -10.76 5.91
C ILE A 55 -3.43 -10.80 7.40
N THR A 56 -2.72 -9.79 7.90
CA THR A 56 -2.40 -9.62 9.32
C THR A 56 -3.02 -8.35 9.87
N ALA A 57 -3.34 -8.34 11.17
CA ALA A 57 -3.94 -7.18 11.83
C ALA A 57 -3.02 -5.95 11.85
N ASP A 58 -1.71 -6.14 11.71
CA ASP A 58 -0.71 -5.07 11.61
C ASP A 58 -0.44 -4.63 10.16
N SER A 59 -1.09 -5.27 9.17
CA SER A 59 -0.87 -4.94 7.76
C SER A 59 -1.32 -3.49 7.47
N PRO A 60 -0.52 -2.70 6.74
CA PRO A 60 -0.89 -1.33 6.36
C PRO A 60 -2.22 -1.25 5.59
N THR A 61 -2.59 -2.31 4.87
CA THR A 61 -3.87 -2.40 4.15
C THR A 61 -5.09 -2.38 5.06
N GLN A 62 -4.93 -2.81 6.33
CA GLN A 62 -5.99 -2.87 7.35
C GLN A 62 -6.10 -1.59 8.17
N ARG A 63 -5.05 -0.75 8.20
CA ARG A 63 -5.01 0.48 9.00
C ARG A 63 -5.81 1.63 8.40
N VAL A 64 -6.04 1.61 7.10
CA VAL A 64 -6.93 2.58 6.44
C VAL A 64 -8.36 2.18 6.79
N GLY A 65 -8.86 2.70 7.90
CA GLY A 65 -10.20 2.42 8.43
C GLY A 65 -11.25 2.51 7.33
N GLY A 66 -11.95 1.38 7.13
CA GLY A 66 -13.23 1.22 6.43
C GLY A 66 -13.54 2.19 5.29
N VAL A 67 -13.47 1.71 4.05
CA VAL A 67 -14.10 2.35 2.88
C VAL A 67 -13.49 3.71 2.50
N ALA A 68 -12.26 3.71 2.00
CA ALA A 68 -11.80 4.75 1.07
C ALA A 68 -11.96 4.18 -0.36
N SER A 69 -13.18 4.21 -0.89
CA SER A 69 -13.73 5.27 -1.74
C SER A 69 -13.32 5.06 -3.20
N GLU A 70 -14.33 5.00 -4.07
CA GLU A 70 -14.29 4.90 -5.53
C GLU A 70 -13.61 6.13 -6.19
N GLN A 71 -12.54 6.67 -5.60
CA GLN A 71 -11.96 7.98 -5.89
C GLN A 71 -10.70 7.96 -6.76
N PHE A 72 -10.41 6.86 -7.47
CA PHE A 72 -9.50 6.89 -8.62
C PHE A 72 -10.21 7.23 -9.95
N ALA A 73 -11.26 8.04 -9.91
CA ALA A 73 -11.70 8.77 -11.10
C ALA A 73 -10.69 9.90 -11.35
N LYS A 74 -9.75 9.67 -12.28
CA LYS A 74 -8.79 10.66 -12.80
C LYS A 74 -9.39 12.06 -12.82
N VAL A 75 -8.97 12.93 -11.89
CA VAL A 75 -9.30 14.34 -11.96
C VAL A 75 -8.55 14.92 -13.15
N ARG A 76 -9.27 15.08 -14.26
CA ARG A 76 -8.76 15.79 -15.44
C ARG A 76 -8.67 17.26 -15.05
N HIS A 77 -7.49 17.72 -14.63
CA HIS A 77 -7.24 19.14 -14.46
C HIS A 77 -7.49 19.84 -15.81
N ARG A 78 -8.60 20.57 -15.90
CA ARG A 78 -8.73 21.66 -16.86
C ARG A 78 -8.24 22.91 -16.14
N SER A 79 -7.01 23.30 -16.41
CA SER A 79 -6.53 24.66 -16.14
C SER A 79 -7.40 25.67 -16.92
N PRO A 80 -7.58 26.89 -16.39
CA PRO A 80 -8.60 27.85 -16.83
C PRO A 80 -8.44 28.33 -18.27
#